data_AF-A0A4Y7T9B1-F1
#
_entry.id   AF-A0A4Y7T9B1-F1
#
_cell.length_a   1.000
_cell.length_b   1.000
_cell.length_c   1.000
_cell.angle_alpha   90.00
_cell.angle_beta   90.00
_cell.angle_gamma   90.00
#
_symmetry.space_group_name_H-M   'P 1'
#
loop_
_entity.id
_entity.type
_entity.pdbx_description
1 polymer ?
#
loop_
_entity_poly.entity_id
_entity_poly.type
_entity_poly.pdbx_seq_one_letter_code
_entity_poly.pdbx_strand_id
1 'polypeptide(L)'
;MPKNSYHEADTEANESLLSHSEGSRHIRSQSWSNAKRPYVLAILLSGNRRRVLIKIFLVLFAFSLGFVALISFFKPRISLVLENSETWKKQTPDDTDLAFPPHYTALRTRIKNLPQHNTSLPFPEGRNGRYVKFSSQISQLGWNNVLNEILLNSHLAYRSNRAYVFTEYDWKPDYYPWAEDLMYEKPAKTPLMALMSGPVTGGPWYDGVKPAPAAAFTTPKELKELGQVSDAPPRSVAHTYWEEVCPLHKRKIISTSDVKPWHKFNTNERDGKEIFEYWLRLLTDPKFFDEIALSHLEHNKKVKGDGCIEILPAPRSEDNFPQVFDLWMWGCERVLGLWDEFKNSPIASVGLGTSEVVERCIKRNLHLFSRHRKSGSNPPLKVDADSDVELDVDDLDRRQTADSEDPFARVLAVHIRRGDYKAACQDLADYNSTYYSWNQFSFFPDHFAPPPYTPGKEKGSGNQSPENVKIYNSHCLADDGAIVKKVRAGRNDWEKETGHAGGKEHYLDTLFLLTNERDMEWLGKLKKEFIEEDGWKNVVISSLEIVYGDAQEKDVGMAVDMDLARRAAVFIGNGFSSFTSNIIHRRLVDGKIPMSIRFF
;
A
#
# COMPACT_ATOMS: atom_id res chain seq x y z
N MET A 1 -25.92 12.95 19.14
CA MET A 1 -25.25 13.12 17.82
C MET A 1 -25.14 14.61 17.51
N PRO A 2 -24.02 15.27 17.83
CA PRO A 2 -23.70 16.57 17.26
C PRO A 2 -23.22 16.41 15.81
N LYS A 3 -23.56 17.38 14.95
CA LYS A 3 -22.94 17.52 13.63
C LYS A 3 -21.57 18.15 13.81
N ASN A 4 -20.49 17.43 13.55
CA ASN A 4 -19.15 18.03 13.55
C ASN A 4 -18.85 18.63 12.18
N SER A 5 -19.01 19.95 12.08
CA SER A 5 -18.32 20.77 11.11
C SER A 5 -16.85 20.87 11.48
N TYR A 6 -15.95 20.59 10.54
CA TYR A 6 -14.57 21.06 10.62
C TYR A 6 -14.35 22.14 9.56
N HIS A 7 -13.72 23.23 9.99
CA HIS A 7 -13.47 24.42 9.18
C HIS A 7 -12.33 24.16 8.20
N GLU A 8 -12.55 24.50 6.93
CA GLU A 8 -11.48 24.95 6.04
C GLU A 8 -11.09 26.40 6.38
N ALA A 9 -9.80 26.69 6.27
CA ALA A 9 -9.17 28.01 6.19
C ALA A 9 -7.83 27.80 5.45
N ASP A 10 -7.44 28.57 4.43
CA ASP A 10 -8.03 29.81 3.91
C ASP A 10 -7.78 30.02 2.40
N THR A 11 -8.76 30.70 1.78
CA THR A 11 -8.75 31.71 0.67
C THR A 11 -7.51 31.92 -0.24
N GLU A 12 -7.60 32.44 -1.48
CA GLU A 12 -8.63 33.21 -2.25
C GLU A 12 -8.42 32.94 -3.79
N ALA A 13 -9.18 33.37 -4.80
CA ALA A 13 -10.27 34.35 -4.92
C ALA A 13 -11.18 34.18 -6.17
N ASN A 14 -12.32 34.89 -6.13
CA ASN A 14 -13.11 35.47 -7.23
C ASN A 14 -13.71 34.60 -8.35
N GLU A 15 -15.00 34.27 -8.17
CA GLU A 15 -16.01 34.35 -9.23
C GLU A 15 -16.75 35.70 -9.17
N SER A 16 -17.39 36.12 -10.26
CA SER A 16 -18.38 37.21 -10.21
C SER A 16 -19.64 36.92 -11.04
N LEU A 17 -20.80 37.21 -10.41
CA LEU A 17 -22.01 37.76 -11.03
C LEU A 17 -22.68 36.97 -12.19
N LEU A 18 -23.76 36.22 -11.90
CA LEU A 18 -25.14 36.76 -11.80
C LEU A 18 -26.24 35.68 -11.92
N SER A 19 -27.30 35.86 -11.13
CA SER A 19 -28.62 35.24 -11.29
C SER A 19 -29.48 35.98 -12.33
N HIS A 20 -30.33 35.27 -13.07
CA HIS A 20 -31.80 35.47 -13.01
C HIS A 20 -32.60 34.46 -13.84
N SER A 21 -33.90 34.40 -13.58
CA SER A 21 -34.84 33.36 -14.01
C SER A 21 -36.07 33.95 -14.73
N GLU A 22 -36.76 33.06 -15.49
CA GLU A 22 -38.18 33.08 -15.87
C GLU A 22 -38.75 34.02 -16.96
N GLY A 23 -39.79 33.50 -17.64
CA GLY A 23 -40.70 34.18 -18.57
C GLY A 23 -40.23 34.19 -20.04
N SER A 24 -41.05 33.89 -21.07
CA SER A 24 -42.48 33.51 -21.12
C SER A 24 -42.82 32.80 -22.46
N ARG A 25 -44.02 32.24 -22.57
CA ARG A 25 -44.53 31.46 -23.73
C ARG A 25 -44.91 32.37 -24.92
N HIS A 26 -44.69 31.92 -26.16
CA HIS A 26 -45.77 31.65 -27.15
C HIS A 26 -45.30 31.15 -28.53
N ILE A 27 -45.83 29.98 -28.94
CA ILE A 27 -46.53 29.68 -30.22
C ILE A 27 -46.31 30.70 -31.36
N ARG A 28 -45.77 30.35 -32.55
CA ARG A 28 -46.49 29.62 -33.64
C ARG A 28 -45.56 29.20 -34.82
N SER A 29 -46.11 28.36 -35.69
CA SER A 29 -45.64 27.95 -37.04
C SER A 29 -45.27 29.14 -37.97
N GLN A 30 -44.58 29.00 -39.12
CA GLN A 30 -44.87 28.02 -40.20
C GLN A 30 -43.78 27.96 -41.29
N SER A 31 -43.83 26.91 -42.12
CA SER A 31 -42.85 26.52 -43.15
C SER A 31 -42.92 27.29 -44.48
N TRP A 32 -42.06 26.86 -45.43
CA TRP A 32 -42.05 27.08 -46.90
C TRP A 32 -41.36 28.37 -47.39
N SER A 33 -40.71 28.43 -48.56
CA SER A 33 -39.97 27.44 -49.38
C SER A 33 -39.42 28.15 -50.64
N ASN A 34 -38.27 27.74 -51.18
CA ASN A 34 -37.90 27.78 -52.63
C ASN A 34 -37.97 29.12 -53.43
N ALA A 35 -37.19 29.39 -54.48
CA ALA A 35 -35.92 28.87 -54.98
C ALA A 35 -35.45 29.75 -56.19
N LYS A 36 -34.27 29.41 -56.74
CA LYS A 36 -33.75 29.69 -58.12
C LYS A 36 -33.01 31.02 -58.42
N ARG A 37 -31.93 30.81 -59.20
CA ARG A 37 -30.94 31.73 -59.80
C ARG A 37 -31.40 32.16 -61.23
N PRO A 38 -30.54 32.70 -62.13
CA PRO A 38 -29.41 33.65 -62.06
C PRO A 38 -29.58 34.84 -63.06
N TYR A 39 -28.64 35.78 -63.16
CA TYR A 39 -27.88 36.12 -64.40
C TYR A 39 -26.81 37.20 -64.11
N VAL A 40 -25.87 37.37 -65.05
CA VAL A 40 -24.61 38.11 -64.90
C VAL A 40 -24.58 39.33 -65.83
N LEU A 41 -24.24 40.54 -65.34
CA LEU A 41 -23.15 41.37 -65.91
C LEU A 41 -22.81 42.62 -65.05
N ALA A 42 -21.58 43.10 -65.23
CA ALA A 42 -20.89 44.22 -64.61
C ALA A 42 -21.71 45.45 -64.13
N ILE A 43 -21.45 45.87 -62.88
CA ILE A 43 -21.70 47.24 -62.42
C ILE A 43 -20.38 47.85 -61.94
N LEU A 44 -20.04 49.00 -62.53
CA LEU A 44 -18.93 49.88 -62.15
C LEU A 44 -18.90 50.11 -60.63
N LEU A 45 -17.83 49.69 -59.96
CA LEU A 45 -17.71 49.84 -58.51
C LEU A 45 -17.41 51.30 -58.13
N SER A 46 -18.47 52.02 -57.73
CA SER A 46 -18.36 53.34 -57.12
C SER A 46 -17.42 53.33 -55.91
N GLY A 47 -16.77 54.47 -55.63
CA GLY A 47 -15.62 54.58 -54.72
C GLY A 47 -15.83 54.01 -53.30
N ASN A 48 -17.08 53.91 -52.82
CA ASN A 48 -17.38 53.29 -51.53
C ASN A 48 -17.15 51.77 -51.52
N ARG A 49 -17.46 51.02 -52.59
CA ARG A 49 -17.23 49.56 -52.60
C ARG A 49 -15.74 49.21 -52.65
N ARG A 50 -14.92 50.01 -53.35
CA ARG A 50 -13.45 49.86 -53.34
C ARG A 50 -12.88 50.10 -51.94
N ARG A 51 -13.38 51.10 -51.20
CA ARG A 51 -13.01 51.36 -49.79
C ARG A 51 -13.40 50.21 -48.85
N VAL A 52 -14.57 49.60 -49.04
CA VAL A 52 -15.00 48.43 -48.25
C VAL A 52 -14.11 47.21 -48.52
N LEU A 53 -13.80 46.91 -49.79
CA LEU A 53 -12.91 45.79 -50.14
C LEU A 53 -11.48 45.99 -49.61
N ILE A 54 -10.95 47.21 -49.65
CA ILE A 54 -9.64 47.54 -49.04
C ILE A 54 -9.68 47.35 -47.52
N LYS A 55 -10.76 47.75 -46.83
CA LYS A 55 -10.92 47.50 -45.38
C LYS A 55 -10.98 46.01 -45.05
N ILE A 56 -11.71 45.20 -45.83
CA ILE A 56 -11.77 43.74 -45.64
C ILE A 56 -10.38 43.12 -45.86
N PHE A 57 -9.66 43.52 -46.91
CA PHE A 57 -8.30 43.04 -47.16
C PHE A 57 -7.33 43.42 -46.03
N LEU A 58 -7.39 44.65 -45.51
CA LEU A 58 -6.56 45.08 -44.38
C LEU A 58 -6.88 44.32 -43.09
N VAL A 59 -8.14 44.01 -42.81
CA VAL A 59 -8.54 43.18 -41.66
C VAL A 59 -8.02 41.74 -41.80
N LEU A 60 -8.16 41.13 -42.98
CA LEU A 60 -7.63 39.79 -43.25
C LEU A 60 -6.09 39.75 -43.20
N PHE A 61 -5.43 40.79 -43.71
CA PHE A 61 -3.98 40.93 -43.66
C PHE A 61 -3.49 41.09 -42.21
N ALA A 62 -4.15 41.93 -41.41
CA ALA A 62 -3.87 42.07 -39.98
C ALA A 62 -4.10 40.75 -39.21
N PHE A 63 -5.15 39.99 -39.55
CA PHE A 63 -5.36 38.64 -39.00
C PHE A 63 -4.24 37.68 -39.38
N SER A 64 -3.76 37.69 -40.63
CA SER A 64 -2.64 36.84 -41.07
C SER A 64 -1.33 37.20 -40.37
N LEU A 65 -1.03 38.50 -40.19
CA LEU A 65 0.12 38.97 -39.42
C LEU A 65 0.01 38.58 -37.94
N GLY A 66 -1.17 38.74 -37.34
CA GLY A 66 -1.45 38.29 -35.99
C GLY A 66 -1.26 36.78 -35.83
N PHE A 67 -1.71 35.97 -36.79
CA PHE A 67 -1.56 34.52 -36.78
C PHE A 67 -0.10 34.07 -36.97
N VAL A 68 0.67 34.73 -37.86
CA VAL A 68 2.11 34.49 -38.01
C VAL A 68 2.89 34.90 -36.75
N ALA A 69 2.53 36.03 -36.14
CA ALA A 69 3.11 36.45 -34.86
C ALA A 69 2.77 35.45 -33.74
N LEU A 70 1.52 34.96 -33.68
CA LEU A 70 1.07 33.94 -32.75
C LEU A 70 1.90 32.66 -32.90
N ILE A 71 2.03 32.11 -34.12
CA ILE A 71 2.88 30.94 -34.40
C ILE A 71 4.34 31.20 -34.01
N SER A 72 4.85 32.40 -34.25
CA SER A 72 6.24 32.75 -33.92
C SER A 72 6.47 32.87 -32.40
N PHE A 73 5.45 33.28 -31.64
CA PHE A 73 5.48 33.37 -30.18
C PHE A 73 5.26 32.01 -29.50
N PHE A 74 4.47 31.12 -30.10
CA PHE A 74 4.26 29.76 -29.60
C PHE A 74 5.35 28.78 -30.04
N LYS A 75 6.05 28.99 -31.16
CA LYS A 75 7.19 28.15 -31.59
C LYS A 75 8.25 27.89 -30.50
N PRO A 76 8.81 28.90 -29.79
CA PRO A 76 9.78 28.63 -28.73
C PRO A 76 9.17 27.90 -27.52
N ARG A 77 7.89 28.15 -27.19
CA ARG A 77 7.18 27.38 -26.14
C ARG A 77 6.93 25.93 -26.56
N ILE A 78 6.56 25.67 -27.80
CA ILE A 78 6.40 24.32 -28.35
C ILE A 78 7.76 23.63 -28.43
N SER A 79 8.84 24.33 -28.78
CA SER A 79 10.21 23.80 -28.72
C SER A 79 10.56 23.36 -27.30
N LEU A 80 10.35 24.22 -26.30
CA LEU A 80 10.62 23.91 -24.89
C LEU A 80 9.77 22.73 -24.36
N VAL A 81 8.50 22.65 -24.78
CA VAL A 81 7.60 21.54 -24.41
C VAL A 81 7.98 20.24 -25.13
N LEU A 82 8.47 20.30 -26.38
CA LEU A 82 8.95 19.13 -27.13
C LEU A 82 10.32 18.66 -26.62
N GLU A 83 11.21 19.58 -26.22
CA GLU A 83 12.50 19.30 -25.60
C GLU A 83 12.31 18.63 -24.24
N ASN A 84 11.35 19.13 -23.44
CA ASN A 84 10.84 18.42 -22.25
C ASN A 84 10.07 17.14 -22.59
N SER A 85 9.63 16.90 -23.83
CA SER A 85 8.99 15.63 -24.23
C SER A 85 10.03 14.56 -24.61
N GLU A 86 11.24 14.97 -24.96
CA GLU A 86 12.34 14.06 -25.31
C GLU A 86 13.10 13.57 -24.08
N THR A 87 13.09 14.32 -22.96
CA THR A 87 13.65 13.85 -21.68
C THR A 87 12.88 12.65 -21.12
N TRP A 88 11.55 12.63 -21.20
CA TRP A 88 10.73 11.47 -20.82
C TRP A 88 10.98 10.21 -21.67
N LYS A 89 11.60 10.34 -22.85
CA LYS A 89 11.94 9.21 -23.73
C LYS A 89 13.34 8.65 -23.47
N LYS A 90 14.11 9.20 -22.53
CA LYS A 90 15.48 8.79 -22.20
C LYS A 90 15.56 7.87 -20.98
N GLN A 91 14.65 6.91 -20.87
CA GLN A 91 14.80 5.82 -19.92
C GLN A 91 14.91 4.49 -20.64
N THR A 92 15.84 3.68 -20.14
CA THR A 92 16.08 2.31 -20.57
C THR A 92 14.96 1.41 -20.03
N PRO A 93 14.54 0.36 -20.77
CA PRO A 93 13.49 -0.58 -20.32
C PRO A 93 13.81 -1.41 -19.06
N ASP A 94 14.98 -1.18 -18.45
CA ASP A 94 15.53 -1.88 -17.29
C ASP A 94 15.36 -1.12 -15.96
N ASP A 95 14.72 0.05 -15.99
CA ASP A 95 14.44 0.90 -14.81
C ASP A 95 15.71 1.29 -14.02
N THR A 96 16.90 1.34 -14.64
CA THR A 96 18.18 1.53 -13.92
C THR A 96 18.46 2.95 -13.39
N ASP A 97 17.81 4.00 -13.92
CA ASP A 97 18.07 5.38 -13.50
C ASP A 97 17.22 5.78 -12.25
N LEU A 98 17.90 5.84 -11.09
CA LEU A 98 17.31 6.26 -9.81
C LEU A 98 16.70 7.67 -9.81
N ALA A 99 17.05 8.53 -10.78
CA ALA A 99 16.47 9.86 -10.91
C ALA A 99 15.00 9.83 -11.33
N PHE A 100 14.51 8.72 -11.90
CA PHE A 100 13.15 8.60 -12.44
C PHE A 100 12.36 7.42 -11.85
N PRO A 101 11.02 7.49 -11.86
CA PRO A 101 10.14 6.35 -11.59
C PRO A 101 10.38 5.12 -12.46
N PRO A 102 10.26 3.89 -11.91
CA PRO A 102 10.28 2.66 -12.70
C PRO A 102 9.01 2.51 -13.55
N HIS A 103 9.14 1.96 -14.75
CA HIS A 103 8.02 1.56 -15.60
C HIS A 103 7.46 0.17 -15.24
N TYR A 104 8.28 -0.71 -14.65
CA TYR A 104 7.94 -2.10 -14.33
C TYR A 104 7.52 -2.95 -15.55
N THR A 105 7.97 -2.61 -16.75
CA THR A 105 7.50 -3.22 -18.02
C THR A 105 7.59 -4.76 -18.01
N ALA A 106 8.73 -5.31 -17.56
CA ALA A 106 8.91 -6.75 -17.45
C ALA A 106 7.96 -7.39 -16.40
N LEU A 107 7.78 -6.75 -15.25
CA LEU A 107 6.95 -7.25 -14.17
C LEU A 107 5.46 -7.20 -14.52
N ARG A 108 4.99 -6.10 -15.12
CA ARG A 108 3.62 -5.94 -15.65
C ARG A 108 3.34 -6.95 -16.78
N THR A 109 4.33 -7.27 -17.61
CA THR A 109 4.24 -8.35 -18.62
C THR A 109 4.10 -9.73 -17.97
N ARG A 110 4.86 -10.02 -16.90
CA ARG A 110 4.73 -11.26 -16.12
C ARG A 110 3.35 -11.36 -15.45
N ILE A 111 2.83 -10.28 -14.86
CA ILE A 111 1.48 -10.22 -14.28
C ILE A 111 0.43 -10.55 -15.34
N LYS A 112 0.50 -9.91 -16.52
CA LYS A 112 -0.44 -10.17 -17.61
C LYS A 112 -0.48 -11.65 -18.00
N ASN A 113 0.68 -12.30 -18.02
CA ASN A 113 0.86 -13.69 -18.46
C ASN A 113 0.85 -14.72 -17.31
N LEU A 114 0.30 -14.40 -16.13
CA LEU A 114 0.18 -15.37 -15.04
C LEU A 114 -0.65 -16.61 -15.47
N PRO A 115 -0.30 -17.84 -15.05
CA PRO A 115 -0.94 -19.06 -15.56
C PRO A 115 -2.47 -19.10 -15.41
N GLN A 116 -3.00 -18.53 -14.32
CA GLN A 116 -4.43 -18.43 -14.03
C GLN A 116 -5.19 -17.41 -14.91
N HIS A 117 -4.48 -16.59 -15.70
CA HIS A 117 -5.08 -15.66 -16.68
C HIS A 117 -5.43 -16.35 -18.02
N ASN A 118 -5.41 -17.68 -18.08
CA ASN A 118 -5.95 -18.43 -19.22
C ASN A 118 -7.47 -18.60 -19.07
N THR A 119 -8.25 -17.93 -19.93
CA THR A 119 -9.73 -18.00 -19.88
C THR A 119 -10.32 -19.38 -20.16
N SER A 120 -9.54 -20.32 -20.70
CA SER A 120 -9.94 -21.70 -21.00
C SER A 120 -9.72 -22.68 -19.84
N LEU A 121 -9.23 -22.22 -18.69
CA LEU A 121 -9.08 -23.06 -17.50
C LEU A 121 -10.44 -23.58 -16.99
N PRO A 122 -10.48 -24.77 -16.37
CA PRO A 122 -11.68 -25.27 -15.72
C PRO A 122 -12.00 -24.44 -14.47
N PHE A 123 -13.24 -24.60 -13.99
CA PHE A 123 -13.64 -24.16 -12.66
C PHE A 123 -12.63 -24.70 -11.61
N PRO A 124 -12.16 -23.88 -10.64
CA PRO A 124 -12.71 -22.63 -10.16
C PRO A 124 -12.10 -21.37 -10.80
N GLU A 125 -11.31 -21.54 -11.86
CA GLU A 125 -10.62 -20.48 -12.60
C GLU A 125 -11.23 -20.31 -14.01
N GLY A 126 -10.56 -19.55 -14.89
CA GLY A 126 -11.02 -19.34 -16.26
C GLY A 126 -12.30 -18.51 -16.39
N ARG A 127 -12.92 -18.53 -17.58
CA ARG A 127 -14.09 -17.70 -17.92
C ARG A 127 -15.34 -17.93 -17.06
N ASN A 128 -15.38 -19.08 -16.36
CA ASN A 128 -16.46 -19.52 -15.48
C ASN A 128 -16.01 -19.63 -14.00
N GLY A 129 -14.85 -19.07 -13.66
CA GLY A 129 -14.31 -19.11 -12.30
C GLY A 129 -15.09 -18.28 -11.28
N ARG A 130 -14.67 -18.37 -10.01
CA ARG A 130 -15.25 -17.58 -8.91
C ARG A 130 -14.25 -16.53 -8.44
N TYR A 131 -14.67 -15.27 -8.48
CA TYR A 131 -13.86 -14.08 -8.24
C TYR A 131 -14.57 -13.14 -7.25
N VAL A 132 -13.78 -12.39 -6.47
CA VAL A 132 -14.26 -11.25 -5.69
C VAL A 132 -13.27 -10.08 -5.82
N LYS A 133 -13.80 -8.92 -6.23
CA LYS A 133 -13.07 -7.65 -6.27
C LYS A 133 -13.55 -6.73 -5.15
N PHE A 134 -12.58 -6.19 -4.42
CA PHE A 134 -12.79 -5.22 -3.35
C PHE A 134 -12.52 -3.82 -3.90
N SER A 135 -13.46 -3.26 -4.67
CA SER A 135 -13.36 -1.87 -5.14
C SER A 135 -13.51 -0.85 -4.01
N SER A 136 -13.94 -1.30 -2.82
CA SER A 136 -13.92 -0.57 -1.55
C SER A 136 -12.54 -0.49 -0.88
N GLN A 137 -11.54 -1.23 -1.38
CA GLN A 137 -10.22 -1.31 -0.77
C GLN A 137 -9.50 0.03 -0.76
N ILE A 138 -8.79 0.32 0.33
CA ILE A 138 -8.09 1.58 0.51
C ILE A 138 -6.89 1.72 -0.42
N SER A 139 -6.75 2.93 -0.95
CA SER A 139 -5.70 3.40 -1.85
C SER A 139 -5.23 4.79 -1.40
N GLN A 140 -4.09 5.26 -1.92
CA GLN A 140 -3.57 6.61 -1.64
C GLN A 140 -3.39 6.93 -0.14
N LEU A 141 -3.07 5.90 0.64
CA LEU A 141 -2.50 5.99 1.99
C LEU A 141 -1.12 5.31 1.99
N GLY A 142 -0.35 5.47 3.06
CA GLY A 142 0.92 4.75 3.20
C GLY A 142 0.73 3.24 3.11
N TRP A 143 1.61 2.57 2.37
CA TRP A 143 1.60 1.13 2.04
C TRP A 143 1.11 0.22 3.18
N ASN A 144 1.51 0.49 4.41
CA ASN A 144 1.18 -0.35 5.56
C ASN A 144 -0.31 -0.34 5.99
N ASN A 145 -1.05 0.73 5.69
CA ASN A 145 -2.50 0.74 5.86
C ASN A 145 -3.17 -0.11 4.78
N VAL A 146 -2.67 -0.04 3.54
CA VAL A 146 -3.17 -0.81 2.39
C VAL A 146 -2.88 -2.30 2.54
N LEU A 147 -1.67 -2.67 2.99
CA LEU A 147 -1.24 -4.06 3.15
C LEU A 147 -2.15 -4.84 4.10
N ASN A 148 -2.53 -4.28 5.26
CA ASN A 148 -3.45 -4.93 6.20
C ASN A 148 -4.78 -5.30 5.54
N GLU A 149 -5.38 -4.35 4.82
CA GLU A 149 -6.66 -4.60 4.16
C GLU A 149 -6.52 -5.60 3.00
N ILE A 150 -5.46 -5.50 2.18
CA ILE A 150 -5.19 -6.45 1.09
C ILE A 150 -5.11 -7.89 1.62
N LEU A 151 -4.37 -8.11 2.71
CA LEU A 151 -4.20 -9.45 3.26
C LEU A 151 -5.52 -10.02 3.81
N LEU A 152 -6.31 -9.20 4.51
CA LEU A 152 -7.57 -9.66 5.10
C LEU A 152 -8.68 -9.83 4.05
N ASN A 153 -8.73 -8.96 3.02
CA ASN A 153 -9.58 -9.12 1.83
C ASN A 153 -9.21 -10.39 1.04
N SER A 154 -7.90 -10.67 0.88
CA SER A 154 -7.42 -11.89 0.23
C SER A 154 -7.74 -13.15 1.04
N HIS A 155 -7.64 -13.10 2.37
CA HIS A 155 -8.07 -14.18 3.26
C HIS A 155 -9.59 -14.41 3.20
N LEU A 156 -10.40 -13.35 3.15
CA LEU A 156 -11.86 -13.44 2.96
C LEU A 156 -12.23 -14.04 1.58
N ALA A 157 -11.49 -13.71 0.52
CA ALA A 157 -11.65 -14.33 -0.78
C ALA A 157 -11.34 -15.85 -0.74
N TYR A 158 -10.20 -16.22 -0.15
CA TYR A 158 -9.84 -17.62 0.09
C TYR A 158 -10.92 -18.37 0.90
N ARG A 159 -11.38 -17.80 2.03
CA ARG A 159 -12.42 -18.39 2.88
C ARG A 159 -13.77 -18.55 2.19
N SER A 160 -14.11 -17.67 1.24
CA SER A 160 -15.34 -17.77 0.43
C SER A 160 -15.20 -18.65 -0.83
N ASN A 161 -14.02 -19.29 -1.02
CA ASN A 161 -13.64 -20.07 -2.20
C ASN A 161 -13.77 -19.24 -3.50
N ARG A 162 -13.12 -18.08 -3.51
CA ARG A 162 -13.09 -17.11 -4.61
C ARG A 162 -11.65 -16.60 -4.81
N ALA A 163 -11.24 -16.42 -6.07
CA ALA A 163 -10.01 -15.71 -6.40
C ALA A 163 -10.12 -14.25 -5.94
N TYR A 164 -9.14 -13.80 -5.17
CA TYR A 164 -8.94 -12.40 -4.88
C TYR A 164 -8.53 -11.66 -6.16
N VAL A 165 -9.17 -10.53 -6.45
CA VAL A 165 -8.82 -9.67 -7.59
C VAL A 165 -7.88 -8.59 -7.10
N PHE A 166 -6.58 -8.74 -7.35
CA PHE A 166 -5.57 -7.79 -6.90
C PHE A 166 -5.40 -6.62 -7.88
N THR A 167 -5.17 -5.43 -7.33
CA THR A 167 -4.82 -4.21 -8.05
C THR A 167 -3.33 -3.88 -7.86
N GLU A 168 -2.84 -2.87 -8.57
CA GLU A 168 -1.59 -2.21 -8.21
C GLU A 168 -1.79 -1.39 -6.91
N TYR A 169 -0.69 -0.99 -6.26
CA TYR A 169 -0.71 -0.06 -5.13
C TYR A 169 -0.65 1.38 -5.67
N ASP A 170 -1.76 2.11 -5.48
CA ASP A 170 -1.90 3.52 -5.83
C ASP A 170 -1.32 4.40 -4.71
N TRP A 171 -0.29 5.18 -5.04
CA TRP A 171 0.43 6.03 -4.10
C TRP A 171 -0.34 7.27 -3.65
N LYS A 172 -0.18 7.66 -2.38
CA LYS A 172 -0.40 9.07 -1.99
C LYS A 172 0.77 9.90 -2.56
N PRO A 173 0.54 11.03 -3.24
CA PRO A 173 1.62 11.86 -3.80
C PRO A 173 2.73 12.20 -2.80
N ASP A 174 2.39 12.62 -1.59
CA ASP A 174 3.33 12.98 -0.51
C ASP A 174 4.30 11.86 -0.09
N TYR A 175 3.96 10.60 -0.40
CA TYR A 175 4.74 9.43 0.00
C TYR A 175 5.58 8.86 -1.15
N TYR A 176 5.38 9.34 -2.38
CA TYR A 176 6.10 8.81 -3.54
C TYR A 176 7.58 9.24 -3.52
N PRO A 177 8.54 8.37 -3.88
CA PRO A 177 9.98 8.73 -3.82
C PRO A 177 10.46 9.73 -4.89
N TRP A 178 9.59 10.16 -5.79
CA TRP A 178 9.86 11.12 -6.87
C TRP A 178 8.83 12.25 -6.86
N ALA A 179 9.22 13.40 -7.41
CA ALA A 179 8.34 14.56 -7.53
C ALA A 179 7.14 14.30 -8.46
N GLU A 180 6.05 15.03 -8.24
CA GLU A 180 4.76 14.80 -8.90
C GLU A 180 4.76 15.08 -10.41
N ASP A 181 5.74 15.83 -10.91
CA ASP A 181 5.99 16.06 -12.33
C ASP A 181 6.67 14.86 -13.01
N LEU A 182 7.41 14.04 -12.27
CA LEU A 182 8.06 12.82 -12.77
C LEU A 182 7.10 11.62 -12.91
N MET A 183 5.89 11.69 -12.38
CA MET A 183 4.92 10.58 -12.36
C MET A 183 4.32 10.29 -13.75
N TYR A 184 4.40 9.03 -14.23
CA TYR A 184 3.76 8.60 -15.49
C TYR A 184 2.22 8.60 -15.45
N GLU A 185 1.66 8.41 -14.26
CA GLU A 185 0.23 8.35 -13.99
C GLU A 185 -0.05 8.97 -12.62
N LYS A 186 -1.25 9.54 -12.44
CA LYS A 186 -1.67 10.17 -11.18
C LYS A 186 -2.94 9.47 -10.66
N PRO A 187 -2.93 8.83 -9.48
CA PRO A 187 -1.76 8.56 -8.64
C PRO A 187 -0.74 7.65 -9.34
N ALA A 188 0.53 7.75 -8.93
CA ALA A 188 1.57 6.81 -9.36
C ALA A 188 1.25 5.40 -8.83
N LYS A 189 1.70 4.36 -9.54
CA LYS A 189 1.37 2.97 -9.21
C LYS A 189 2.57 2.03 -9.19
N THR A 190 2.60 1.18 -8.17
CA THR A 190 3.55 0.09 -8.03
C THR A 190 2.83 -1.25 -8.19
N PRO A 191 3.26 -2.16 -9.08
CA PRO A 191 2.66 -3.48 -9.19
C PRO A 191 2.80 -4.25 -7.88
N LEU A 192 1.74 -4.91 -7.43
CA LEU A 192 1.72 -5.53 -6.10
C LEU A 192 2.80 -6.61 -5.91
N MET A 193 3.19 -7.29 -7.00
CA MET A 193 4.31 -8.25 -7.04
C MET A 193 5.70 -7.62 -6.82
N ALA A 194 5.83 -6.28 -6.89
CA ALA A 194 7.07 -5.58 -6.57
C ALA A 194 7.23 -5.40 -5.04
N LEU A 195 6.11 -5.28 -4.32
CA LEU A 195 6.10 -5.02 -2.87
C LEU A 195 6.05 -6.30 -2.02
N MET A 196 5.41 -7.37 -2.53
CA MET A 196 5.35 -8.68 -1.85
C MET A 196 5.16 -9.82 -2.86
N SER A 197 5.30 -11.06 -2.39
CA SER A 197 5.06 -12.28 -3.19
C SER A 197 4.12 -13.26 -2.49
N GLY A 198 3.66 -14.28 -3.23
CA GLY A 198 2.77 -15.34 -2.74
C GLY A 198 1.37 -15.30 -3.35
N PRO A 199 0.40 -16.08 -2.83
CA PRO A 199 -0.92 -16.27 -3.44
C PRO A 199 -1.71 -14.97 -3.62
N VAL A 200 -1.53 -13.99 -2.73
CA VAL A 200 -2.18 -12.67 -2.77
C VAL A 200 -1.95 -11.95 -4.09
N THR A 201 -0.73 -12.06 -4.64
CA THR A 201 -0.31 -11.39 -5.88
C THR A 201 -0.34 -12.32 -7.09
N GLY A 202 -1.07 -13.44 -6.98
CA GLY A 202 -1.18 -14.44 -8.05
C GLY A 202 -0.04 -15.46 -8.10
N GLY A 203 0.77 -15.58 -7.04
CA GLY A 203 1.69 -16.70 -6.87
C GLY A 203 0.97 -18.06 -6.69
N PRO A 204 1.70 -19.18 -6.77
CA PRO A 204 1.13 -20.50 -6.50
C PRO A 204 0.73 -20.64 -5.02
N TRP A 205 -0.23 -21.51 -4.75
CA TRP A 205 -0.47 -22.03 -3.41
C TRP A 205 0.64 -23.02 -3.01
N TYR A 206 0.85 -23.18 -1.70
CA TYR A 206 1.82 -24.12 -1.13
C TYR A 206 1.26 -25.53 -1.17
N ASP A 207 2.15 -26.52 -1.21
CA ASP A 207 1.76 -27.93 -1.21
C ASP A 207 0.88 -28.25 0.01
N GLY A 208 -0.24 -28.94 -0.25
CA GLY A 208 -1.20 -29.32 0.78
C GLY A 208 -2.19 -28.22 1.22
N VAL A 209 -2.13 -27.00 0.67
CA VAL A 209 -3.20 -26.00 0.87
C VAL A 209 -4.50 -26.49 0.24
N LYS A 210 -5.45 -26.88 1.10
CA LYS A 210 -6.79 -27.30 0.69
C LYS A 210 -7.65 -26.07 0.38
N PRO A 211 -8.72 -26.20 -0.42
CA PRO A 211 -9.77 -25.20 -0.46
C PRO A 211 -10.26 -24.94 0.97
N ALA A 212 -10.57 -23.69 1.29
CA ALA A 212 -11.24 -23.40 2.55
C ALA A 212 -12.49 -24.30 2.65
N PRO A 213 -12.78 -24.90 3.82
CA PRO A 213 -14.01 -25.65 3.99
C PRO A 213 -15.15 -24.73 3.60
N ALA A 214 -15.98 -25.18 2.64
CA ALA A 214 -17.16 -24.44 2.23
C ALA A 214 -17.89 -24.00 3.50
N ALA A 215 -18.15 -22.70 3.62
CA ALA A 215 -18.76 -22.15 4.82
C ALA A 215 -20.02 -22.98 5.14
N ALA A 216 -20.36 -23.14 6.43
CA ALA A 216 -21.35 -24.10 6.93
C ALA A 216 -22.79 -23.95 6.35
N PHE A 217 -22.97 -22.98 5.45
CA PHE A 217 -24.18 -22.58 4.75
C PHE A 217 -24.31 -23.19 3.33
N THR A 218 -23.31 -23.92 2.82
CA THR A 218 -23.43 -24.72 1.59
C THR A 218 -22.99 -26.16 1.83
N THR A 219 -23.85 -27.15 1.55
CA THR A 219 -23.45 -28.55 1.77
C THR A 219 -22.44 -29.02 0.71
N PRO A 220 -21.47 -29.89 1.07
CA PRO A 220 -20.57 -30.49 0.08
C PRO A 220 -21.29 -31.27 -1.03
N LYS A 221 -22.55 -31.66 -0.81
CA LYS A 221 -23.40 -32.32 -1.80
C LYS A 221 -23.86 -31.35 -2.89
N GLU A 222 -24.38 -30.18 -2.52
CA GLU A 222 -24.84 -29.16 -3.47
C GLU A 222 -23.69 -28.66 -4.37
N LEU A 223 -22.50 -28.41 -3.79
CA LEU A 223 -21.31 -28.01 -4.55
C LEU A 223 -20.83 -29.10 -5.53
N LYS A 224 -20.97 -30.38 -5.15
CA LYS A 224 -20.58 -31.53 -5.97
C LYS A 224 -21.59 -31.81 -7.08
N GLU A 225 -22.87 -31.61 -6.84
CA GLU A 225 -23.95 -31.71 -7.84
C GLU A 225 -23.88 -30.58 -8.88
N LEU A 226 -23.33 -29.41 -8.52
CA LEU A 226 -23.04 -28.31 -9.45
C LEU A 226 -21.78 -28.49 -10.32
N GLY A 227 -20.97 -29.53 -10.07
CA GLY A 227 -19.66 -29.69 -10.72
C GLY A 227 -18.63 -28.64 -10.29
N GLN A 228 -18.81 -28.04 -9.11
CA GLN A 228 -18.05 -26.89 -8.61
C GLN A 228 -17.12 -27.25 -7.44
N VAL A 229 -16.56 -28.47 -7.44
CA VAL A 229 -15.57 -28.90 -6.45
C VAL A 229 -14.21 -28.98 -7.12
N SER A 230 -13.31 -28.12 -6.64
CA SER A 230 -11.89 -28.11 -6.98
C SER A 230 -11.09 -28.71 -5.83
N ASP A 231 -10.04 -29.46 -6.13
CA ASP A 231 -9.11 -29.98 -5.11
C ASP A 231 -8.15 -28.89 -4.58
N ALA A 232 -8.12 -27.70 -5.20
CA ALA A 232 -7.31 -26.55 -4.80
C ALA A 232 -8.12 -25.23 -4.83
N PRO A 233 -7.81 -24.24 -3.96
CA PRO A 233 -8.45 -22.93 -4.02
C PRO A 233 -8.06 -22.16 -5.29
N PRO A 234 -8.96 -21.34 -5.88
CA PRO A 234 -8.65 -20.52 -7.05
C PRO A 234 -7.53 -19.51 -6.75
N ARG A 235 -6.59 -19.31 -7.68
CA ARG A 235 -5.48 -18.35 -7.51
C ARG A 235 -5.96 -16.91 -7.75
N SER A 236 -5.37 -15.97 -7.02
CA SER A 236 -5.65 -14.54 -7.20
C SER A 236 -5.31 -14.09 -8.62
N VAL A 237 -6.10 -13.17 -9.16
CA VAL A 237 -5.95 -12.65 -10.53
C VAL A 237 -5.78 -11.14 -10.55
N ALA A 238 -5.07 -10.64 -11.56
CA ALA A 238 -4.95 -9.21 -11.77
C ALA A 238 -6.30 -8.61 -12.18
N HIS A 239 -6.58 -7.39 -11.72
CA HIS A 239 -7.75 -6.60 -12.09
C HIS A 239 -8.01 -6.56 -13.60
N THR A 240 -6.96 -6.44 -14.42
CA THR A 240 -7.07 -6.40 -15.90
C THR A 240 -7.60 -7.69 -16.53
N TYR A 241 -7.25 -8.86 -15.97
CA TYR A 241 -7.84 -10.14 -16.39
C TYR A 241 -9.29 -10.27 -15.91
N TRP A 242 -9.56 -9.83 -14.68
CA TRP A 242 -10.90 -9.86 -14.13
C TRP A 242 -11.89 -9.01 -14.94
N GLU A 243 -11.49 -7.83 -15.43
CA GLU A 243 -12.32 -7.03 -16.35
C GLU A 243 -12.73 -7.81 -17.63
N GLU A 244 -11.88 -8.72 -18.13
CA GLU A 244 -12.18 -9.57 -19.30
C GLU A 244 -13.20 -10.69 -18.97
N VAL A 245 -12.99 -11.44 -17.88
CA VAL A 245 -13.86 -12.58 -17.53
C VAL A 245 -15.15 -12.18 -16.81
N CYS A 246 -15.11 -11.07 -16.09
CA CYS A 246 -16.18 -10.49 -15.28
C CYS A 246 -16.54 -9.05 -15.75
N PRO A 247 -17.06 -8.85 -16.97
CA PRO A 247 -17.64 -7.56 -17.39
C PRO A 247 -18.88 -7.22 -16.54
N LEU A 248 -19.25 -5.93 -16.46
CA LEU A 248 -20.28 -5.41 -15.54
C LEU A 248 -21.60 -6.22 -15.50
N HIS A 249 -22.10 -6.70 -16.64
CA HIS A 249 -23.34 -7.48 -16.73
C HIS A 249 -23.26 -8.89 -16.10
N LYS A 250 -22.06 -9.35 -15.71
CA LYS A 250 -21.84 -10.58 -14.94
C LYS A 250 -21.62 -10.33 -13.45
N ARG A 251 -21.46 -9.08 -13.00
CA ARG A 251 -21.06 -8.77 -11.62
C ARG A 251 -22.28 -8.67 -10.71
N LYS A 252 -22.35 -9.53 -9.70
CA LYS A 252 -23.15 -9.26 -8.51
C LYS A 252 -22.47 -8.17 -7.68
N ILE A 253 -23.22 -7.15 -7.30
CA ILE A 253 -22.73 -5.96 -6.60
C ILE A 253 -23.22 -5.97 -5.15
N ILE A 254 -22.33 -5.61 -4.23
CA ILE A 254 -22.63 -5.30 -2.83
C ILE A 254 -22.07 -3.90 -2.54
N SER A 255 -22.85 -3.00 -1.91
CA SER A 255 -22.30 -1.76 -1.37
C SER A 255 -21.85 -1.96 0.09
N THR A 256 -20.78 -1.31 0.55
CA THR A 256 -20.49 -1.29 2.00
C THR A 256 -21.58 -0.57 2.80
N SER A 257 -22.40 0.30 2.18
CA SER A 257 -23.62 0.84 2.79
C SER A 257 -24.76 -0.18 2.97
N ASP A 258 -24.68 -1.38 2.38
CA ASP A 258 -25.59 -2.50 2.67
C ASP A 258 -25.28 -3.20 3.99
N VAL A 259 -24.05 -3.06 4.52
CA VAL A 259 -23.59 -3.78 5.71
C VAL A 259 -23.34 -2.83 6.89
N LYS A 260 -22.51 -1.81 6.68
CA LYS A 260 -21.87 -1.04 7.74
C LYS A 260 -22.77 -0.15 8.62
N PRO A 261 -23.85 0.50 8.12
CA PRO A 261 -24.61 1.48 8.90
C PRO A 261 -25.16 0.96 10.23
N TRP A 262 -25.33 1.87 11.20
CA TRP A 262 -25.77 1.56 12.57
C TRP A 262 -27.13 0.86 12.66
N HIS A 263 -28.02 1.09 11.69
CA HIS A 263 -29.35 0.48 11.59
C HIS A 263 -29.35 -0.83 10.79
N LYS A 264 -28.17 -1.34 10.41
CA LYS A 264 -27.95 -2.63 9.73
C LYS A 264 -27.11 -3.54 10.63
N PHE A 265 -25.91 -3.95 10.20
CA PHE A 265 -25.04 -4.80 11.02
C PHE A 265 -24.19 -4.01 12.05
N ASN A 266 -23.97 -2.71 11.79
CA ASN A 266 -23.16 -1.78 12.59
C ASN A 266 -21.72 -2.26 12.84
N THR A 267 -20.86 -2.21 11.82
CA THR A 267 -19.46 -2.68 11.94
C THR A 267 -18.61 -1.90 12.94
N ASN A 268 -19.06 -0.74 13.44
CA ASN A 268 -18.33 0.06 14.42
C ASN A 268 -18.35 -0.53 15.84
N GLU A 269 -19.32 -1.39 16.17
CA GLU A 269 -19.52 -1.97 17.50
C GLU A 269 -19.15 -3.46 17.59
N ARG A 270 -18.71 -4.06 16.47
CA ARG A 270 -18.50 -5.51 16.31
C ARG A 270 -17.06 -5.93 16.51
N ASP A 271 -16.83 -7.13 17.03
CA ASP A 271 -15.50 -7.74 16.96
C ASP A 271 -15.10 -8.01 15.49
N GLY A 272 -13.81 -7.96 15.18
CA GLY A 272 -13.28 -8.21 13.84
C GLY A 272 -13.69 -9.58 13.30
N LYS A 273 -13.83 -10.58 14.17
CA LYS A 273 -14.31 -11.92 13.81
C LYS A 273 -15.78 -11.90 13.41
N GLU A 274 -16.65 -11.18 14.13
CA GLU A 274 -18.06 -11.02 13.74
C GLU A 274 -18.16 -10.33 12.36
N ILE A 275 -17.33 -9.30 12.11
CA ILE A 275 -17.27 -8.59 10.82
C ILE A 275 -16.86 -9.55 9.70
N PHE A 276 -15.79 -10.33 9.91
CA PHE A 276 -15.31 -11.30 8.94
C PHE A 276 -16.32 -12.41 8.66
N GLU A 277 -16.94 -12.98 9.69
CA GLU A 277 -17.96 -14.03 9.55
C GLU A 277 -19.22 -13.51 8.83
N TYR A 278 -19.64 -12.26 9.05
CA TYR A 278 -20.75 -11.63 8.35
C TYR A 278 -20.47 -11.48 6.85
N TRP A 279 -19.30 -10.92 6.50
CA TRP A 279 -18.87 -10.80 5.10
C TRP A 279 -18.66 -12.17 4.43
N LEU A 280 -18.10 -13.14 5.16
CA LEU A 280 -17.93 -14.51 4.66
C LEU A 280 -19.28 -15.15 4.33
N ARG A 281 -20.27 -15.02 5.22
CA ARG A 281 -21.64 -15.50 4.97
C ARG A 281 -22.24 -14.79 3.75
N LEU A 282 -22.07 -13.48 3.62
CA LEU A 282 -22.58 -12.71 2.49
C LEU A 282 -22.00 -13.15 1.12
N LEU A 283 -20.75 -13.64 1.11
CA LEU A 283 -20.08 -14.17 -0.09
C LEU A 283 -20.38 -15.66 -0.38
N THR A 284 -21.04 -16.39 0.52
CA THR A 284 -21.23 -17.85 0.48
C THR A 284 -22.68 -18.33 0.60
N ASP A 285 -23.60 -17.56 1.18
CA ASP A 285 -25.04 -17.85 1.31
C ASP A 285 -25.83 -16.97 0.31
N PRO A 286 -26.34 -17.53 -0.80
CA PRO A 286 -27.07 -16.76 -1.81
C PRO A 286 -28.38 -16.13 -1.29
N LYS A 287 -29.02 -16.72 -0.27
CA LYS A 287 -30.26 -16.18 0.31
C LYS A 287 -29.94 -14.94 1.15
N PHE A 288 -28.90 -15.03 1.97
CA PHE A 288 -28.40 -13.91 2.75
C PHE A 288 -27.86 -12.78 1.86
N PHE A 289 -27.23 -13.12 0.73
CA PHE A 289 -26.88 -12.15 -0.30
C PHE A 289 -28.10 -11.36 -0.79
N ASP A 290 -29.17 -12.05 -1.21
CA ASP A 290 -30.37 -11.40 -1.76
C ASP A 290 -31.16 -10.61 -0.70
N GLU A 291 -31.02 -10.96 0.59
CA GLU A 291 -31.59 -10.24 1.74
C GLU A 291 -30.84 -8.93 2.06
N ILE A 292 -29.51 -8.91 1.92
CA ILE A 292 -28.67 -7.78 2.34
C ILE A 292 -28.36 -6.81 1.18
N ALA A 293 -28.06 -7.31 -0.03
CA ALA A 293 -27.66 -6.49 -1.19
C ALA A 293 -28.85 -5.78 -1.89
N LEU A 294 -29.79 -5.26 -1.10
CA LEU A 294 -31.07 -4.71 -1.55
C LEU A 294 -30.92 -3.50 -2.46
N SER A 295 -29.93 -2.63 -2.20
CA SER A 295 -29.65 -1.44 -3.00
C SER A 295 -29.33 -1.76 -4.46
N HIS A 296 -28.81 -2.98 -4.73
CA HIS A 296 -28.44 -3.46 -6.05
C HIS A 296 -29.32 -4.63 -6.54
N LEU A 297 -30.42 -4.96 -5.85
CA LEU A 297 -31.23 -6.16 -6.10
C LEU A 297 -31.75 -6.25 -7.55
N GLU A 298 -32.17 -5.14 -8.17
CA GLU A 298 -32.64 -5.14 -9.56
C GLU A 298 -31.55 -5.41 -10.60
N HIS A 299 -30.31 -4.99 -10.31
CA HIS A 299 -29.14 -5.33 -11.13
C HIS A 299 -28.75 -6.79 -10.89
N ASN A 300 -28.63 -7.19 -9.62
CA ASN A 300 -28.24 -8.54 -9.21
C ASN A 300 -29.20 -9.62 -9.73
N LYS A 301 -30.52 -9.34 -9.83
CA LYS A 301 -31.53 -10.23 -10.45
C LYS A 301 -31.33 -10.47 -11.95
N LYS A 302 -30.62 -9.58 -12.67
CA LYS A 302 -30.31 -9.74 -14.11
C LYS A 302 -29.01 -10.53 -14.34
N VAL A 303 -28.17 -10.64 -13.32
CA VAL A 303 -26.88 -11.34 -13.36
C VAL A 303 -27.11 -12.84 -13.23
N LYS A 304 -26.56 -13.62 -14.17
CA LYS A 304 -26.65 -15.09 -14.14
C LYS A 304 -25.41 -15.69 -13.47
N GLY A 305 -25.64 -16.51 -12.44
CA GLY A 305 -24.59 -17.16 -11.65
C GLY A 305 -24.05 -16.29 -10.51
N ASP A 306 -23.06 -16.80 -9.80
CA ASP A 306 -22.40 -16.14 -8.66
C ASP A 306 -20.88 -15.95 -8.88
N GLY A 307 -20.37 -16.22 -10.09
CA GLY A 307 -18.94 -16.27 -10.38
C GLY A 307 -18.20 -14.94 -10.21
N CYS A 308 -18.87 -13.80 -10.35
CA CYS A 308 -18.24 -12.48 -10.24
C CYS A 308 -18.93 -11.64 -9.17
N ILE A 309 -18.23 -11.33 -8.07
CA ILE A 309 -18.68 -10.35 -7.06
C ILE A 309 -17.78 -9.12 -7.10
N GLU A 310 -18.39 -7.93 -7.02
CA GLU A 310 -17.70 -6.65 -6.80
C GLU A 310 -18.29 -5.96 -5.56
N ILE A 311 -17.45 -5.65 -4.58
CA ILE A 311 -17.82 -4.86 -3.39
C ILE A 311 -17.44 -3.41 -3.66
N LEU A 312 -18.43 -2.53 -3.68
CA LEU A 312 -18.27 -1.10 -3.92
C LEU A 312 -18.21 -0.33 -2.58
N PRO A 313 -17.41 0.75 -2.50
CA PRO A 313 -17.46 1.64 -1.36
C PRO A 313 -18.77 2.44 -1.36
N ALA A 314 -19.36 2.62 -0.17
CA ALA A 314 -20.32 3.68 0.06
C ALA A 314 -19.72 5.07 -0.31
N PRO A 315 -20.53 6.06 -0.71
CA PRO A 315 -20.08 7.43 -0.88
C PRO A 315 -19.42 7.97 0.39
N ARG A 316 -18.34 8.76 0.26
CA ARG A 316 -17.63 9.33 1.43
C ARG A 316 -18.51 10.24 2.29
N SER A 317 -19.57 10.81 1.72
CA SER A 317 -20.61 11.56 2.43
C SER A 317 -21.50 10.70 3.34
N GLU A 318 -21.53 9.38 3.14
CA GLU A 318 -22.25 8.40 3.97
C GLU A 318 -21.29 7.68 4.93
N ASP A 319 -20.11 7.30 4.45
CA ASP A 319 -19.07 6.62 5.24
C ASP A 319 -17.68 7.12 4.84
N ASN A 320 -17.00 7.78 5.79
CA ASN A 320 -15.63 8.26 5.62
C ASN A 320 -14.60 7.11 5.47
N PHE A 321 -14.94 5.89 5.87
CA PHE A 321 -14.08 4.70 5.85
C PHE A 321 -14.82 3.51 5.21
N PRO A 322 -15.18 3.57 3.91
CA PRO A 322 -16.10 2.64 3.28
C PRO A 322 -15.46 1.29 2.90
N GLN A 323 -14.38 0.88 3.57
CA GLN A 323 -13.71 -0.42 3.42
C GLN A 323 -14.56 -1.58 3.96
N VAL A 324 -14.23 -2.82 3.57
CA VAL A 324 -14.78 -4.04 4.19
C VAL A 324 -14.28 -4.19 5.62
N PHE A 325 -12.99 -3.91 5.82
CA PHE A 325 -12.29 -3.93 7.10
C PHE A 325 -11.73 -2.54 7.37
N ASP A 326 -12.50 -1.71 8.08
CA ASP A 326 -12.25 -0.26 8.20
C ASP A 326 -11.21 0.12 9.26
N LEU A 327 -10.78 1.39 9.20
CA LEU A 327 -9.79 1.96 10.12
C LEU A 327 -10.20 1.81 11.60
N TRP A 328 -11.49 1.86 11.91
CA TRP A 328 -11.98 1.72 13.28
C TRP A 328 -11.81 0.32 13.82
N MET A 329 -11.81 -0.71 12.96
CA MET A 329 -11.47 -2.08 13.35
C MET A 329 -9.95 -2.20 13.60
N TRP A 330 -9.13 -1.74 12.66
CA TRP A 330 -7.66 -1.82 12.75
C TRP A 330 -7.05 -1.00 13.89
N GLY A 331 -7.64 0.16 14.21
CA GLY A 331 -7.15 1.10 15.22
C GLY A 331 -7.57 0.79 16.66
N CYS A 332 -8.07 -0.40 16.96
CA CYS A 332 -8.42 -0.80 18.33
C CYS A 332 -8.34 -2.33 18.56
N GLU A 333 -8.66 -2.78 19.77
CA GLU A 333 -8.56 -4.18 20.19
C GLU A 333 -9.51 -5.14 19.43
N ARG A 334 -10.53 -4.61 18.74
CA ARG A 334 -11.53 -5.43 18.01
C ARG A 334 -10.91 -6.30 16.92
N VAL A 335 -9.75 -5.94 16.36
CA VAL A 335 -9.08 -6.81 15.38
C VAL A 335 -8.43 -8.05 16.01
N LEU A 336 -8.18 -8.06 17.32
CA LEU A 336 -7.48 -9.16 17.99
C LEU A 336 -8.26 -10.49 17.94
N GLY A 337 -9.60 -10.45 17.88
CA GLY A 337 -10.45 -11.62 17.70
C GLY A 337 -10.23 -12.39 16.37
N LEU A 338 -9.59 -11.75 15.38
CA LEU A 338 -9.19 -12.38 14.12
C LEU A 338 -7.83 -13.08 14.18
N TRP A 339 -7.03 -12.86 15.22
CA TRP A 339 -5.61 -13.21 15.23
C TRP A 339 -5.34 -14.68 14.87
N ASP A 340 -5.95 -15.62 15.59
CA ASP A 340 -5.67 -17.05 15.39
C ASP A 340 -6.12 -17.54 14.01
N GLU A 341 -7.18 -16.98 13.45
CA GLU A 341 -7.64 -17.36 12.11
C GLU A 341 -6.74 -16.75 11.02
N PHE A 342 -6.41 -15.47 11.16
CA PHE A 342 -5.62 -14.72 10.20
C PHE A 342 -4.17 -15.18 10.20
N LYS A 343 -3.52 -15.28 11.37
CA LYS A 343 -2.14 -15.76 11.54
C LYS A 343 -1.95 -17.14 10.92
N ASN A 344 -2.90 -18.06 11.10
CA ASN A 344 -2.81 -19.43 10.58
C ASN A 344 -3.36 -19.58 9.14
N SER A 345 -3.80 -18.49 8.50
CA SER A 345 -4.29 -18.53 7.12
C SER A 345 -3.16 -18.84 6.13
N PRO A 346 -3.42 -19.55 5.01
CA PRO A 346 -2.43 -19.75 3.94
C PRO A 346 -2.12 -18.46 3.17
N ILE A 347 -2.75 -17.33 3.53
CA ILE A 347 -2.47 -16.00 3.02
C ILE A 347 -1.42 -15.29 3.87
N ALA A 348 -1.64 -15.21 5.18
CA ALA A 348 -0.83 -14.39 6.08
C ALA A 348 0.34 -15.14 6.75
N SER A 349 0.28 -16.49 6.81
CA SER A 349 1.41 -17.33 7.24
C SER A 349 2.41 -17.57 6.10
N VAL A 350 2.49 -18.81 5.61
CA VAL A 350 3.38 -19.26 4.53
C VAL A 350 3.21 -18.43 3.25
N GLY A 351 1.99 -17.92 3.00
CA GLY A 351 1.63 -17.19 1.79
C GLY A 351 2.13 -15.77 1.66
N LEU A 352 2.76 -15.21 2.69
CA LEU A 352 3.17 -13.81 2.69
C LEU A 352 4.67 -13.70 2.45
N GLY A 353 5.09 -13.84 1.20
CA GLY A 353 6.50 -13.83 0.80
C GLY A 353 7.11 -12.44 0.63
N THR A 354 8.44 -12.39 0.55
CA THR A 354 9.23 -11.22 0.14
C THR A 354 9.29 -11.18 -1.40
N SER A 355 9.13 -10.00 -2.03
CA SER A 355 9.19 -9.91 -3.50
C SER A 355 10.60 -10.10 -4.04
N GLU A 356 10.73 -10.43 -5.33
CA GLU A 356 12.03 -10.54 -6.00
C GLU A 356 12.79 -9.20 -6.02
N VAL A 357 12.08 -8.07 -6.09
CA VAL A 357 12.67 -6.72 -6.05
C VAL A 357 13.22 -6.41 -4.65
N VAL A 358 12.43 -6.65 -3.59
CA VAL A 358 12.85 -6.45 -2.20
C VAL A 358 14.01 -7.38 -1.84
N GLU A 359 13.92 -8.67 -2.20
CA GLU A 359 14.97 -9.66 -1.94
C GLU A 359 16.29 -9.29 -2.66
N ARG A 360 16.23 -8.73 -3.86
CA ARG A 360 17.40 -8.24 -4.61
C ARG A 360 18.09 -7.07 -3.89
N CYS A 361 17.31 -6.09 -3.42
CA CYS A 361 17.82 -4.98 -2.61
C CYS A 361 18.42 -5.46 -1.28
N ILE A 362 17.76 -6.39 -0.57
CA ILE A 362 18.31 -6.99 0.67
C ILE A 362 19.65 -7.66 0.39
N LYS A 363 19.72 -8.53 -0.62
CA LYS A 363 20.96 -9.25 -1.00
C LYS A 363 22.14 -8.32 -1.29
N ARG A 364 21.88 -7.20 -1.97
CA ARG A 364 22.88 -6.15 -2.23
C ARG A 364 23.44 -5.55 -0.93
N ASN A 365 22.58 -5.35 0.07
CA ASN A 365 22.88 -4.67 1.32
C ASN A 365 23.24 -5.61 2.48
N LEU A 366 23.26 -6.94 2.29
CA LEU A 366 23.63 -7.92 3.35
C LEU A 366 24.99 -7.63 4.00
N HIS A 367 25.94 -7.10 3.23
CA HIS A 367 27.27 -6.73 3.70
C HIS A 367 27.27 -5.69 4.84
N LEU A 368 26.21 -4.89 4.98
CA LEU A 368 26.02 -3.93 6.07
C LEU A 368 25.66 -4.60 7.40
N PHE A 369 25.16 -5.83 7.37
CA PHE A 369 24.73 -6.60 8.54
C PHE A 369 25.68 -7.77 8.85
N SER A 370 26.48 -8.18 7.87
CA SER A 370 27.54 -9.18 8.06
C SER A 370 28.65 -8.68 8.97
N ARG A 371 29.11 -9.54 9.89
CA ARG A 371 30.22 -9.24 10.79
C ARG A 371 31.47 -8.89 9.99
N HIS A 372 32.01 -7.68 10.18
CA HIS A 372 33.38 -7.36 9.76
C HIS A 372 34.37 -8.27 10.52
N ARG A 373 34.70 -9.40 9.90
CA ARG A 373 35.83 -10.25 10.29
C ARG A 373 37.07 -9.35 10.14
N LYS A 374 37.62 -8.88 11.27
CA LYS A 374 38.92 -8.19 11.27
C LYS A 374 39.88 -9.05 10.45
N SER A 375 40.54 -8.47 9.45
CA SER A 375 41.52 -9.17 8.61
C SER A 375 42.75 -9.49 9.47
N GLY A 376 42.61 -10.51 10.31
CA GLY A 376 43.67 -11.08 11.11
C GLY A 376 44.53 -11.92 10.18
N SER A 377 45.56 -11.29 9.63
CA SER A 377 46.80 -11.86 9.11
C SER A 377 46.84 -13.40 8.94
N ASN A 378 46.03 -13.94 8.03
CA ASN A 378 46.42 -15.14 7.33
C ASN A 378 47.43 -14.67 6.27
N PRO A 379 48.70 -15.10 6.32
CA PRO A 379 49.61 -14.82 5.22
C PRO A 379 49.00 -15.42 3.94
N PRO A 380 49.26 -14.83 2.75
CA PRO A 380 48.87 -15.47 1.49
C PRO A 380 49.39 -16.90 1.50
N LEU A 381 48.51 -17.87 1.24
CA LEU A 381 48.93 -19.24 1.03
C LEU A 381 49.97 -19.21 -0.09
N LYS A 382 51.23 -19.49 0.27
CA LYS A 382 52.25 -19.82 -0.72
C LYS A 382 51.82 -21.14 -1.34
N VAL A 383 51.27 -21.05 -2.55
CA VAL A 383 51.09 -22.21 -3.41
C VAL A 383 52.47 -22.54 -3.95
N ASP A 384 53.25 -23.27 -3.16
CA ASP A 384 54.46 -23.93 -3.65
C ASP A 384 53.99 -25.05 -4.58
N ALA A 385 54.31 -24.90 -5.87
CA ALA A 385 53.58 -25.53 -6.99
C ALA A 385 53.94 -27.01 -7.24
N ASP A 386 54.27 -27.77 -6.19
CA ASP A 386 54.88 -29.10 -6.31
C ASP A 386 54.57 -30.03 -5.09
N SER A 387 53.37 -29.92 -4.53
CA SER A 387 52.91 -30.86 -3.49
C SER A 387 51.46 -31.33 -3.70
N ASP A 388 51.32 -32.64 -3.90
CA ASP A 388 50.04 -33.35 -3.89
C ASP A 388 49.46 -33.36 -2.46
N VAL A 389 48.74 -32.30 -2.10
CA VAL A 389 47.96 -32.25 -0.85
C VAL A 389 46.52 -32.62 -1.17
N GLU A 390 46.07 -33.77 -0.68
CA GLU A 390 44.65 -34.13 -0.71
C GLU A 390 43.84 -33.02 -0.01
N LEU A 391 42.91 -32.41 -0.75
CA LEU A 391 42.00 -31.41 -0.21
C LEU A 391 41.03 -32.10 0.76
N ASP A 392 41.28 -31.94 2.06
CA ASP A 392 40.41 -32.45 3.11
C ASP A 392 39.02 -31.77 3.02
N VAL A 393 38.07 -32.48 2.42
CA VAL A 393 36.72 -31.99 2.10
C VAL A 393 35.98 -31.59 3.38
N ASP A 394 36.34 -32.21 4.51
CA ASP A 394 35.82 -31.95 5.85
C ASP A 394 36.23 -30.56 6.39
N ASP A 395 37.37 -30.00 5.98
CA ASP A 395 37.78 -28.64 6.38
C ASP A 395 37.11 -27.56 5.53
N LEU A 396 36.80 -27.86 4.26
CA LEU A 396 35.95 -26.98 3.44
C LEU A 396 34.52 -26.93 4.00
N ASP A 397 33.94 -28.07 4.35
CA ASP A 397 32.59 -28.13 4.94
C ASP A 397 32.53 -27.49 6.35
N ARG A 398 33.55 -27.67 7.19
CA ARG A 398 33.67 -26.95 8.48
C ARG A 398 33.84 -25.44 8.32
N ARG A 399 34.50 -24.96 7.27
CA ARG A 399 34.57 -23.51 6.98
C ARG A 399 33.25 -22.98 6.43
N GLN A 400 32.55 -23.77 5.61
CA GLN A 400 31.27 -23.39 5.02
C GLN A 400 30.11 -23.39 6.04
N THR A 401 30.15 -24.29 7.03
CA THR A 401 29.26 -24.27 8.21
C THR A 401 29.61 -23.15 9.19
N ALA A 402 30.88 -22.72 9.28
CA ALA A 402 31.25 -21.55 10.07
C ALA A 402 30.84 -20.19 9.43
N ASP A 403 30.62 -20.16 8.12
CA ASP A 403 30.04 -19.02 7.39
C ASP A 403 28.49 -19.04 7.40
N SER A 404 27.85 -19.95 8.14
CA SER A 404 26.38 -20.13 8.14
C SER A 404 25.59 -19.40 9.25
N GLU A 405 26.22 -18.48 10.00
CA GLU A 405 25.51 -17.67 11.01
C GLU A 405 24.59 -16.65 10.31
N ASP A 406 23.27 -16.68 10.61
CA ASP A 406 22.29 -15.76 10.03
C ASP A 406 22.75 -14.30 10.25
N PRO A 407 22.96 -13.49 9.18
CA PRO A 407 23.44 -12.11 9.32
C PRO A 407 22.51 -11.22 10.16
N PHE A 408 21.25 -11.62 10.34
CA PHE A 408 20.28 -10.90 11.16
C PHE A 408 20.22 -11.36 12.62
N ALA A 409 20.88 -12.46 12.99
CA ALA A 409 20.91 -13.00 14.35
C ALA A 409 21.55 -12.06 15.38
N ARG A 410 22.40 -11.12 14.94
CA ARG A 410 23.10 -10.12 15.78
C ARG A 410 22.54 -8.70 15.64
N VAL A 411 21.40 -8.55 14.95
CA VAL A 411 20.81 -7.25 14.60
C VAL A 411 19.65 -6.90 15.53
N LEU A 412 19.69 -5.69 16.10
CA LEU A 412 18.55 -5.02 16.72
C LEU A 412 18.03 -3.95 15.76
N ALA A 413 16.78 -4.08 15.31
CA ALA A 413 16.13 -3.09 14.45
C ALA A 413 15.24 -2.13 15.24
N VAL A 414 15.20 -0.85 14.86
CA VAL A 414 14.45 0.22 15.55
C VAL A 414 13.69 1.07 14.55
N HIS A 415 12.36 1.06 14.64
CA HIS A 415 11.49 1.95 13.86
C HIS A 415 11.20 3.25 14.62
N ILE A 416 11.95 4.31 14.27
CA ILE A 416 11.80 5.65 14.83
C ILE A 416 10.89 6.49 13.93
N ARG A 417 9.62 6.59 14.30
CA ARG A 417 8.60 7.39 13.59
C ARG A 417 8.61 8.83 14.11
N ARG A 418 9.11 9.80 13.33
CA ARG A 418 9.24 11.22 13.76
C ARG A 418 8.64 12.22 12.76
N GLY A 419 9.33 12.56 11.68
CA GLY A 419 9.02 13.62 10.68
C GLY A 419 7.59 14.20 10.68
N ASP A 420 6.69 13.66 9.84
CA ASP A 420 5.26 14.04 9.73
C ASP A 420 4.40 13.62 10.96
N TYR A 421 4.95 12.80 11.85
CA TYR A 421 4.21 12.15 12.93
C TYR A 421 3.97 13.05 14.15
N LYS A 422 4.66 14.21 14.23
CA LYS A 422 4.47 15.16 15.34
C LYS A 422 3.02 15.63 15.49
N ALA A 423 2.33 15.87 14.36
CA ALA A 423 0.89 16.19 14.37
C ALA A 423 0.04 14.94 14.69
N ALA A 424 0.36 13.79 14.10
CA ALA A 424 -0.36 12.55 14.34
C ALA A 424 -0.33 12.09 15.81
N CYS A 425 0.72 12.39 16.57
CA CYS A 425 0.75 12.10 18.02
C CYS A 425 -0.24 12.94 18.83
N GLN A 426 -0.58 14.15 18.37
CA GLN A 426 -1.66 14.94 18.96
C GLN A 426 -3.03 14.32 18.63
N ASP A 427 -3.26 13.94 17.36
CA ASP A 427 -4.50 13.25 16.95
C ASP A 427 -4.71 11.95 17.75
N LEU A 428 -3.67 11.14 17.94
CA LEU A 428 -3.71 9.90 18.72
C LEU A 428 -4.14 10.15 20.17
N ALA A 429 -3.69 11.25 20.77
CA ALA A 429 -4.17 11.67 22.08
C ALA A 429 -5.65 12.09 22.02
N ASP A 430 -6.01 12.96 21.08
CA ASP A 430 -7.35 13.52 20.94
C ASP A 430 -8.45 12.47 20.66
N TYR A 431 -8.12 11.37 19.97
CA TYR A 431 -9.00 10.21 19.80
C TYR A 431 -8.96 9.20 20.97
N ASN A 432 -8.04 9.38 21.91
CA ASN A 432 -7.67 8.45 22.98
C ASN A 432 -7.39 7.03 22.43
N SER A 433 -6.52 6.97 21.42
CA SER A 433 -6.18 5.76 20.67
C SER A 433 -5.38 4.76 21.50
N THR A 434 -5.65 3.47 21.30
CA THR A 434 -4.75 2.39 21.74
C THR A 434 -3.55 2.27 20.79
N TYR A 435 -2.61 1.37 21.09
CA TYR A 435 -1.68 0.88 20.08
C TYR A 435 -2.42 0.30 18.87
N TYR A 436 -1.78 0.33 17.69
CA TYR A 436 -2.42 -0.05 16.44
C TYR A 436 -2.42 -1.58 16.25
N SER A 437 -3.60 -2.15 15.98
CA SER A 437 -3.80 -3.54 15.56
C SER A 437 -2.99 -4.56 16.37
N TRP A 438 -2.10 -5.33 15.75
CA TRP A 438 -1.33 -6.42 16.35
C TRP A 438 -0.34 -5.98 17.41
N ASN A 439 -0.11 -4.67 17.60
CA ASN A 439 0.76 -4.14 18.65
C ASN A 439 0.13 -4.24 20.07
N GLN A 440 -1.16 -4.57 20.17
CA GLN A 440 -1.93 -4.53 21.42
C GLN A 440 -1.86 -5.83 22.26
N PHE A 441 -1.16 -6.88 21.83
CA PHE A 441 -1.18 -8.16 22.57
C PHE A 441 -0.60 -8.06 23.97
N SER A 442 -1.33 -8.60 24.94
CA SER A 442 -0.97 -8.64 26.37
C SER A 442 0.20 -9.57 26.72
N PHE A 443 0.73 -10.33 25.76
CA PHE A 443 1.93 -11.15 25.95
C PHE A 443 3.24 -10.44 25.58
N PHE A 444 3.20 -9.22 25.06
CA PHE A 444 4.42 -8.42 24.83
C PHE A 444 5.00 -7.86 26.13
N PRO A 445 6.31 -7.54 26.19
CA PRO A 445 6.90 -6.93 27.38
C PRO A 445 6.47 -5.48 27.64
N ASP A 446 6.04 -4.76 26.59
CA ASP A 446 5.67 -3.36 26.65
C ASP A 446 4.23 -3.16 26.18
N HIS A 447 3.47 -2.32 26.89
CA HIS A 447 2.06 -2.05 26.63
C HIS A 447 1.77 -0.55 26.76
N PHE A 448 0.66 -0.11 26.16
CA PHE A 448 0.11 1.22 26.36
C PHE A 448 -1.35 1.12 26.79
N ALA A 449 -1.66 1.64 27.98
CA ALA A 449 -3.02 1.84 28.45
C ALA A 449 -3.39 3.31 28.23
N PRO A 450 -4.40 3.63 27.39
CA PRO A 450 -4.86 4.99 27.19
C PRO A 450 -5.26 5.65 28.52
N PRO A 451 -4.86 6.90 28.79
CA PRO A 451 -5.26 7.60 30.00
C PRO A 451 -6.79 7.80 30.07
N PRO A 452 -7.36 7.97 31.27
CA PRO A 452 -8.77 8.28 31.41
C PRO A 452 -9.12 9.62 30.74
N TYR A 453 -10.34 9.70 30.18
CA TYR A 453 -10.85 10.93 29.58
C TYR A 453 -10.87 12.07 30.60
N THR A 454 -10.54 13.27 30.15
CA THR A 454 -10.77 14.49 30.92
C THR A 454 -12.26 14.58 31.32
N PRO A 455 -12.61 14.73 32.61
CA PRO A 455 -14.00 14.80 33.05
C PRO A 455 -14.80 15.85 32.28
N GLY A 456 -15.98 15.47 31.79
CA GLY A 456 -16.85 16.31 30.97
C GLY A 456 -16.54 16.31 29.46
N LYS A 457 -15.61 15.47 28.98
CA LYS A 457 -15.35 15.26 27.54
C LYS A 457 -15.80 13.87 27.06
N GLU A 458 -16.31 13.80 25.84
CA GLU A 458 -16.71 12.55 25.18
C GLU A 458 -15.54 11.91 24.42
N LYS A 459 -15.62 10.60 24.13
CA LYS A 459 -14.60 9.91 23.32
C LYS A 459 -14.54 10.53 21.92
N GLY A 460 -13.35 10.98 21.51
CA GLY A 460 -13.14 11.62 20.21
C GLY A 460 -13.70 13.05 20.10
N SER A 461 -13.98 13.73 21.23
CA SER A 461 -14.38 15.15 21.22
C SER A 461 -13.26 16.12 20.84
N GLY A 462 -12.01 15.63 20.74
CA GLY A 462 -10.81 16.43 20.65
C GLY A 462 -10.47 17.20 21.94
N ASN A 463 -9.24 17.71 21.98
CA ASN A 463 -8.63 18.47 23.07
C ASN A 463 -8.42 17.66 24.36
N GLN A 464 -7.49 16.70 24.37
CA GLN A 464 -6.99 16.11 25.62
C GLN A 464 -6.31 17.14 26.54
N SER A 465 -6.10 16.77 27.81
CA SER A 465 -5.28 17.58 28.72
C SER A 465 -3.79 17.53 28.33
N PRO A 466 -2.98 18.56 28.64
CA PRO A 466 -1.54 18.56 28.38
C PRO A 466 -0.80 17.36 29.00
N GLU A 467 -1.28 16.87 30.14
CA GLU A 467 -0.74 15.69 30.83
C GLU A 467 -0.99 14.42 30.02
N ASN A 468 -2.22 14.25 29.51
CA ASN A 468 -2.56 13.12 28.63
C ASN A 468 -1.75 13.19 27.32
N VAL A 469 -1.65 14.36 26.69
CA VAL A 469 -0.82 14.58 25.50
C VAL A 469 0.66 14.24 25.77
N LYS A 470 1.18 14.54 26.97
CA LYS A 470 2.55 14.17 27.36
C LYS A 470 2.74 12.65 27.48
N ILE A 471 1.75 11.92 27.99
CA ILE A 471 1.74 10.45 28.04
C ILE A 471 1.78 9.87 26.62
N TYR A 472 0.96 10.38 25.70
CA TYR A 472 1.01 9.94 24.30
C TYR A 472 2.38 10.24 23.66
N ASN A 473 2.94 11.43 23.87
CA ASN A 473 4.22 11.81 23.28
C ASN A 473 5.39 10.93 23.75
N SER A 474 5.43 10.43 24.99
CA SER A 474 6.54 9.57 25.43
C SER A 474 6.61 8.22 24.70
N HIS A 475 5.48 7.74 24.16
CA HIS A 475 5.39 6.50 23.37
C HIS A 475 5.35 6.76 21.85
N CYS A 476 4.68 7.84 21.43
CA CYS A 476 4.45 8.17 20.04
C CYS A 476 5.60 8.97 19.39
N LEU A 477 6.28 9.82 20.15
CA LEU A 477 7.34 10.71 19.69
C LEU A 477 8.48 10.76 20.72
N ALA A 478 9.03 9.59 21.04
CA ALA A 478 10.11 9.45 22.02
C ALA A 478 11.27 10.43 21.72
N ASP A 479 11.74 11.11 22.77
CA ASP A 479 12.93 11.95 22.72
C ASP A 479 14.20 11.10 22.60
N ASP A 480 15.31 11.76 22.27
CA ASP A 480 16.55 11.09 21.89
C ASP A 480 17.14 10.26 23.06
N GLY A 481 16.98 10.73 24.31
CA GLY A 481 17.38 9.99 25.51
C GLY A 481 16.47 8.80 25.81
N ALA A 482 15.16 8.95 25.60
CA ALA A 482 14.20 7.86 25.67
C ALA A 482 14.49 6.78 24.60
N ILE A 483 14.88 7.19 23.38
CA ILE A 483 15.27 6.28 22.30
C ILE A 483 16.49 5.43 22.72
N VAL A 484 17.60 6.07 23.14
CA VAL A 484 18.82 5.37 23.57
C VAL A 484 18.53 4.44 24.75
N LYS A 485 17.79 4.93 25.76
CA LYS A 485 17.40 4.13 26.94
C LYS A 485 16.57 2.90 26.54
N LYS A 486 15.63 3.04 25.59
CA LYS A 486 14.79 1.93 25.12
C LYS A 486 15.60 0.90 24.35
N VAL A 487 16.51 1.33 23.48
CA VAL A 487 17.41 0.45 22.71
C VAL A 487 18.32 -0.35 23.64
N ARG A 488 18.93 0.31 24.63
CA ARG A 488 19.76 -0.34 25.67
C ARG A 488 18.97 -1.38 26.48
N ALA A 489 17.75 -1.05 26.90
CA ALA A 489 16.88 -1.99 27.61
C ALA A 489 16.49 -3.19 26.74
N GLY A 490 16.07 -2.95 25.49
CA GLY A 490 15.73 -4.00 24.53
C GLY A 490 16.88 -4.96 24.24
N ARG A 491 18.11 -4.46 24.09
CA ARG A 491 19.33 -5.28 23.96
C ARG A 491 19.55 -6.15 25.20
N ASN A 492 19.59 -5.54 26.38
CA ASN A 492 19.92 -6.23 27.63
C ASN A 492 18.87 -7.28 28.02
N ASP A 493 17.58 -6.97 27.90
CA ASP A 493 16.49 -7.88 28.27
C ASP A 493 16.48 -9.11 27.36
N TRP A 494 16.67 -8.94 26.04
CA TRP A 494 16.70 -10.05 25.10
C TRP A 494 17.96 -10.92 25.25
N GLU A 495 19.13 -10.32 25.45
CA GLU A 495 20.37 -11.09 25.70
C GLU A 495 20.28 -11.90 26.99
N LYS A 496 19.61 -11.38 28.02
CA LYS A 496 19.34 -12.09 29.26
C LYS A 496 18.37 -13.26 29.04
N GLU A 497 17.26 -13.02 28.36
CA GLU A 497 16.24 -14.04 28.06
C GLU A 497 16.80 -15.20 27.21
N THR A 498 17.68 -14.88 26.26
CA THR A 498 18.26 -15.87 25.32
C THR A 498 19.58 -16.48 25.77
N GLY A 499 20.07 -16.16 26.98
CA GLY A 499 21.30 -16.73 27.54
C GLY A 499 22.61 -16.17 26.95
N HIS A 500 22.54 -15.06 26.21
CA HIS A 500 23.70 -14.37 25.64
C HIS A 500 24.32 -13.31 26.58
N ALA A 501 23.64 -12.97 27.68
CA ALA A 501 24.14 -12.02 28.68
C ALA A 501 25.36 -12.56 29.47
N GLY A 502 26.16 -11.64 30.03
CA GLY A 502 27.32 -11.96 30.87
C GLY A 502 28.65 -12.11 30.11
N GLY A 503 28.65 -11.97 28.79
CA GLY A 503 29.86 -11.81 27.99
C GLY A 503 30.59 -10.47 28.28
N LYS A 504 31.86 -10.37 27.84
CA LYS A 504 32.62 -9.11 27.88
C LYS A 504 32.14 -8.07 26.86
N GLU A 505 31.43 -8.51 25.84
CA GLU A 505 30.84 -7.70 24.78
C GLU A 505 29.39 -8.13 24.59
N HIS A 506 28.55 -7.23 24.09
CA HIS A 506 27.18 -7.56 23.68
C HIS A 506 27.16 -8.55 22.50
N TYR A 507 26.12 -9.38 22.47
CA TYR A 507 25.83 -10.29 21.36
C TYR A 507 25.09 -9.58 20.23
N LEU A 508 24.14 -8.69 20.56
CA LEU A 508 23.56 -7.77 19.58
C LEU A 508 24.52 -6.60 19.39
N ASP A 509 25.33 -6.65 18.33
CA ASP A 509 26.37 -5.66 18.06
C ASP A 509 26.16 -4.82 16.78
N THR A 510 25.08 -5.10 16.04
CA THR A 510 24.60 -4.27 14.92
C THR A 510 23.24 -3.66 15.21
N LEU A 511 23.15 -2.33 15.11
CA LEU A 511 21.91 -1.56 15.24
C LEU A 511 21.40 -1.17 13.85
N PHE A 512 20.13 -1.45 13.54
CA PHE A 512 19.47 -1.01 12.31
C PHE A 512 18.40 0.03 12.63
N LEU A 513 18.59 1.28 12.22
CA LEU A 513 17.64 2.37 12.41
C LEU A 513 16.88 2.61 11.11
N LEU A 514 15.55 2.51 11.18
CA LEU A 514 14.63 2.79 10.08
C LEU A 514 13.69 3.91 10.51
N THR A 515 13.66 4.99 9.73
CA THR A 515 13.03 6.25 10.13
C THR A 515 12.61 7.08 8.93
N ASN A 516 11.55 7.86 9.12
CA ASN A 516 11.08 8.85 8.14
C ASN A 516 11.64 10.26 8.39
N GLU A 517 12.54 10.42 9.35
CA GLU A 517 13.24 11.68 9.60
C GLU A 517 14.21 12.00 8.46
N ARG A 518 14.31 13.28 8.10
CA ARG A 518 15.16 13.79 7.00
C ARG A 518 16.26 14.74 7.47
N ASP A 519 16.30 15.05 8.77
CA ASP A 519 17.39 15.81 9.39
C ASP A 519 18.67 14.96 9.47
N MET A 520 19.57 15.17 8.52
CA MET A 520 20.86 14.46 8.42
C MET A 520 21.81 14.79 9.58
N GLU A 521 21.69 15.97 10.21
CA GLU A 521 22.52 16.34 11.36
C GLU A 521 22.07 15.59 12.61
N TRP A 522 20.75 15.51 12.83
CA TRP A 522 20.17 14.70 13.89
C TRP A 522 20.48 13.20 13.71
N LEU A 523 20.35 12.66 12.50
CA LEU A 523 20.71 11.26 12.20
C LEU A 523 22.20 10.99 12.48
N GLY A 524 23.09 11.90 12.07
CA GLY A 524 24.53 11.81 12.35
C GLY A 524 24.84 11.85 13.85
N LYS A 525 24.19 12.73 14.62
CA LYS A 525 24.32 12.80 16.09
C LYS A 525 23.84 11.51 16.76
N LEU A 526 22.66 11.01 16.40
CA LEU A 526 22.11 9.77 16.96
C LEU A 526 22.98 8.54 16.62
N LYS A 527 23.52 8.48 15.39
CA LYS A 527 24.48 7.43 15.01
C LYS A 527 25.74 7.48 15.86
N LYS A 528 26.27 8.69 16.09
CA LYS A 528 27.47 8.92 16.90
C LYS A 528 27.25 8.49 18.36
N GLU A 529 26.14 8.91 18.97
CA GLU A 529 25.71 8.52 20.32
C GLU A 529 25.73 7.00 20.52
N PHE A 530 25.13 6.24 19.59
CA PHE A 530 25.11 4.78 19.69
C PHE A 530 26.50 4.13 19.56
N ILE A 531 27.39 4.68 18.74
CA ILE A 531 28.75 4.14 18.55
C ILE A 531 29.68 4.50 19.72
N GLU A 532 29.73 5.78 20.10
CA GLU A 532 30.71 6.31 21.05
C GLU A 532 30.26 6.16 22.52
N GLU A 533 28.96 6.29 22.82
CA GLU A 533 28.44 6.29 24.20
C GLU A 533 27.71 4.98 24.57
N ASP A 534 26.96 4.38 23.65
CA ASP A 534 26.20 3.13 23.91
C ASP A 534 26.92 1.83 23.45
N GLY A 535 28.11 1.98 22.84
CA GLY A 535 29.02 0.87 22.53
C GLY A 535 28.60 -0.07 21.39
N TRP A 536 27.78 0.39 20.45
CA TRP A 536 27.44 -0.39 19.24
C TRP A 536 28.64 -0.48 18.29
N LYS A 537 28.96 -1.69 17.80
CA LYS A 537 30.07 -1.90 16.87
C LYS A 537 29.73 -1.47 15.45
N ASN A 538 28.45 -1.51 15.10
CA ASN A 538 27.92 -1.16 13.80
C ASN A 538 26.54 -0.52 13.96
N VAL A 539 26.29 0.55 13.21
CA VAL A 539 24.99 1.24 13.16
C VAL A 539 24.68 1.54 11.70
N VAL A 540 23.59 0.96 11.20
CA VAL A 540 23.07 1.11 9.85
C VAL A 540 21.79 1.93 9.92
N ILE A 541 21.70 3.03 9.20
CA ILE A 541 20.52 3.87 9.07
C ILE A 541 19.99 3.73 7.65
N SER A 542 18.73 3.33 7.49
CA SER A 542 18.16 3.02 6.17
C SER A 542 18.35 4.16 5.16
N SER A 543 17.99 5.38 5.56
CA SER A 543 18.08 6.58 4.72
C SER A 543 19.51 7.06 4.41
N LEU A 544 20.55 6.48 5.03
CA LEU A 544 21.95 6.84 4.81
C LEU A 544 22.76 5.75 4.11
N GLU A 545 22.53 4.48 4.47
CA GLU A 545 23.41 3.37 4.05
C GLU A 545 22.75 2.33 3.13
N ILE A 546 21.42 2.26 3.00
CA ILE A 546 20.78 1.30 2.07
C ILE A 546 20.96 1.79 0.63
N VAL A 547 21.65 1.00 -0.18
CA VAL A 547 21.91 1.28 -1.59
C VAL A 547 20.88 0.58 -2.46
N TYR A 548 20.17 1.35 -3.29
CA TYR A 548 19.28 0.84 -4.34
C TYR A 548 20.07 0.67 -5.65
N GLY A 549 19.94 -0.49 -6.28
CA GLY A 549 20.60 -0.80 -7.56
C GLY A 549 19.85 -0.32 -8.81
N ASP A 550 18.55 -0.06 -8.69
CA ASP A 550 17.67 0.41 -9.76
C ASP A 550 16.44 1.14 -9.16
N ALA A 551 15.64 1.78 -10.01
CA ALA A 551 14.46 2.53 -9.59
C ALA A 551 13.35 1.63 -9.00
N GLN A 552 13.29 0.33 -9.33
CA GLN A 552 12.34 -0.59 -8.69
C GLN A 552 12.71 -0.82 -7.23
N GLU A 553 14.00 -1.07 -6.94
CA GLU A 553 14.51 -1.22 -5.58
C GLU A 553 14.23 0.03 -4.73
N LYS A 554 14.39 1.23 -5.31
CA LYS A 554 14.07 2.52 -4.66
C LYS A 554 12.58 2.72 -4.41
N ASP A 555 11.73 2.39 -5.39
CA ASP A 555 10.27 2.52 -5.28
C ASP A 555 9.71 1.69 -4.11
N VAL A 556 10.26 0.49 -3.89
CA VAL A 556 9.82 -0.43 -2.82
C VAL A 556 10.62 -0.33 -1.52
N GLY A 557 11.41 0.74 -1.32
CA GLY A 557 12.34 0.87 -0.18
C GLY A 557 11.70 0.67 1.20
N MET A 558 10.45 1.07 1.39
CA MET A 558 9.73 0.83 2.66
C MET A 558 9.46 -0.65 2.94
N ALA A 559 9.30 -1.48 1.89
CA ALA A 559 9.14 -2.93 2.02
C ALA A 559 10.49 -3.62 2.27
N VAL A 560 11.60 -3.02 1.82
CA VAL A 560 12.97 -3.43 2.19
C VAL A 560 13.19 -3.23 3.69
N ASP A 561 12.88 -2.03 4.22
CA ASP A 561 12.97 -1.74 5.65
C ASP A 561 12.14 -2.71 6.51
N MET A 562 10.90 -2.98 6.09
CA MET A 562 10.01 -3.92 6.78
C MET A 562 10.59 -5.33 6.86
N ASP A 563 11.18 -5.82 5.77
CA ASP A 563 11.67 -7.19 5.73
C ASP A 563 13.05 -7.35 6.42
N LEU A 564 13.91 -6.33 6.39
CA LEU A 564 15.11 -6.25 7.22
C LEU A 564 14.75 -6.26 8.72
N ALA A 565 13.80 -5.43 9.14
CA ALA A 565 13.33 -5.37 10.53
C ALA A 565 12.58 -6.63 10.99
N ARG A 566 11.93 -7.35 10.06
CA ARG A 566 11.38 -8.68 10.32
C ARG A 566 12.47 -9.71 10.61
N ARG A 567 13.52 -9.77 9.78
CA ARG A 567 14.60 -10.75 9.91
C ARG A 567 15.42 -10.56 11.18
N ALA A 568 15.65 -9.32 11.61
CA ALA A 568 16.42 -8.95 12.81
C ALA A 568 16.13 -9.84 14.05
N ALA A 569 17.12 -10.04 14.91
CA ALA A 569 16.94 -10.76 16.17
C ALA A 569 15.91 -10.05 17.07
N VAL A 570 16.08 -8.74 17.27
CA VAL A 570 15.15 -7.89 18.04
C VAL A 570 14.58 -6.79 17.16
N PHE A 571 13.32 -6.41 17.40
CA PHE A 571 12.67 -5.24 16.80
C PHE A 571 12.02 -4.37 17.87
N ILE A 572 12.35 -3.07 17.86
CA ILE A 572 11.71 -2.03 18.67
C ILE A 572 10.93 -1.12 17.72
N GLY A 573 9.64 -0.89 17.98
CA GLY A 573 8.83 -0.05 17.09
C GLY A 573 7.94 0.94 17.81
N ASN A 574 7.38 1.88 17.03
CA ASN A 574 6.33 2.77 17.50
C ASN A 574 4.98 2.00 17.56
N GLY A 575 4.40 1.85 18.75
CA GLY A 575 3.19 1.04 18.97
C GLY A 575 1.92 1.57 18.30
N PHE A 576 1.88 2.85 17.91
CA PHE A 576 0.75 3.45 17.18
C PHE A 576 0.86 3.31 15.66
N SER A 577 1.96 2.75 15.14
CA SER A 577 2.20 2.69 13.70
C SER A 577 1.75 1.37 13.07
N SER A 578 1.00 1.46 11.98
CA SER A 578 0.69 0.32 11.11
C SER A 578 1.92 -0.31 10.47
N PHE A 579 2.99 0.48 10.24
CA PHE A 579 4.29 -0.01 9.79
C PHE A 579 4.90 -1.00 10.80
N THR A 580 4.92 -0.63 12.09
CA THR A 580 5.33 -1.49 13.20
C THR A 580 4.46 -2.76 13.26
N SER A 581 3.14 -2.60 13.18
CA SER A 581 2.17 -3.71 13.27
C SER A 581 2.35 -4.76 12.18
N ASN A 582 2.72 -4.36 10.97
CA ASN A 582 2.90 -5.29 9.85
C ASN A 582 4.20 -6.09 9.97
N ILE A 583 5.26 -5.47 10.47
CA ILE A 583 6.50 -6.16 10.84
C ILE A 583 6.21 -7.16 11.96
N ILE A 584 5.47 -6.76 12.99
CA ILE A 584 5.16 -7.60 14.15
C ILE A 584 4.27 -8.79 13.78
N HIS A 585 3.25 -8.59 12.96
CA HIS A 585 2.47 -9.69 12.37
C HIS A 585 3.39 -10.73 11.73
N ARG A 586 4.28 -10.29 10.82
CA ARG A 586 5.22 -11.20 10.15
C ARG A 586 6.22 -11.84 11.13
N ARG A 587 6.77 -11.12 12.10
CA ARG A 587 7.69 -11.66 13.13
C ARG A 587 7.02 -12.75 13.98
N LEU A 588 5.76 -12.57 14.36
CA LEU A 588 4.99 -13.57 15.11
C LEU A 588 4.59 -14.79 14.25
N VAL A 589 4.40 -14.61 12.95
CA VAL A 589 4.26 -15.69 11.96
C VAL A 589 5.56 -16.47 11.82
N ASP A 590 6.71 -15.77 11.72
CA ASP A 590 8.06 -16.34 11.67
C ASP A 590 8.50 -17.01 13.00
N GLY A 591 7.64 -17.03 14.02
CA GLY A 591 7.91 -17.67 15.32
C GLY A 591 8.88 -16.90 16.24
N LYS A 592 9.16 -15.61 15.96
CA LYS A 592 9.99 -14.77 16.84
C LYS A 592 9.31 -14.62 18.22
N ILE A 593 10.07 -14.81 19.29
CA ILE A 593 9.55 -14.77 20.67
C ILE A 593 9.06 -13.37 21.08
N PRO A 594 8.08 -13.24 22.00
CA PRO A 594 7.57 -11.94 22.44
C PRO A 594 8.63 -10.97 22.98
N MET A 595 9.63 -11.47 23.72
CA MET A 595 10.73 -10.61 24.23
C MET A 595 11.54 -9.92 23.12
N SER A 596 11.53 -10.47 21.91
CA SER A 596 12.20 -9.89 20.74
C SER A 596 11.42 -8.74 20.09
N ILE A 597 10.25 -8.39 20.62
CA ILE A 597 9.33 -7.39 20.08
C ILE A 597 9.03 -6.39 21.18
N ARG A 598 9.48 -5.14 20.98
CA ARG A 598 9.44 -4.07 21.99
C ARG A 598 8.78 -2.81 21.41
N PHE A 599 8.27 -1.95 22.28
CA PHE A 599 7.66 -0.67 21.91
C PHE A 599 8.24 0.49 22.70
N PHE A 600 8.31 1.68 22.11
CA PHE A 600 8.61 2.92 22.85
C PHE A 600 7.53 3.16 23.92
#